data_AF-A0A927D644-F1
#
_entry.id   AF-A0A927D644-F1
#
_cell.length_a   1.000
_cell.length_b   1.000
_cell.length_c   1.000
_cell.angle_alpha   90.00
_cell.angle_beta   90.00
_cell.angle_gamma   90.00
#
_symmetry.space_group_name_H-M   'P 1'
#
loop_
_entity.id
_entity.type
_entity.pdbx_description
1 polymer ?
#
loop_
_entity_poly.entity_id
_entity_poly.type
_entity_poly.pdbx_seq_one_letter_code
_entity_poly.pdbx_strand_id
1 'polypeptide(L)' 'MKCPIDGTELVISDRSGVEIDYCPQCRGVWLDRGELDKIIDRSMGQPAAPSQVQAQPGGYQKRKKRGGFLEDLFDF' A
#
# COMPACT_ATOMS: atom_id res chain seq x y z
N MET A 1 -8.31 6.49 25.02
CA MET A 1 -9.57 5.68 25.07
C MET A 1 -9.29 4.32 25.71
N LYS A 2 -10.28 3.68 26.35
CA LYS A 2 -10.08 2.36 26.98
C LYS A 2 -10.49 1.23 26.04
N CYS A 3 -9.71 0.17 26.01
CA CYS A 3 -10.05 -1.06 25.32
C CYS A 3 -11.31 -1.68 25.97
N PRO A 4 -12.35 -2.05 25.21
CA PRO A 4 -13.56 -2.65 25.79
C PRO A 4 -13.42 -4.13 26.09
N ILE A 5 -12.28 -4.76 25.75
CA ILE A 5 -11.99 -6.16 26.05
C ILE A 5 -11.34 -6.29 27.44
N ASP A 6 -10.31 -5.48 27.71
CA ASP A 6 -9.46 -5.61 28.91
C ASP A 6 -9.37 -4.31 29.74
N GLY A 7 -9.95 -3.20 29.28
CA GLY A 7 -9.95 -1.91 29.98
C GLY A 7 -8.63 -1.14 29.90
N THR A 8 -7.61 -1.68 29.21
CA THR A 8 -6.29 -1.05 29.05
C THR A 8 -6.41 0.23 28.23
N GLU A 9 -5.54 1.21 28.49
CA GLU A 9 -5.45 2.40 27.66
C GLU A 9 -4.93 2.06 26.26
N LEU A 10 -5.69 2.46 25.24
CA LEU A 10 -5.31 2.29 23.84
C LEU A 10 -4.17 3.26 23.52
N VAL A 11 -3.22 2.77 22.73
CA VAL A 11 -2.05 3.52 22.27
C VAL A 11 -2.24 3.84 20.80
N ILE A 12 -2.07 5.11 20.47
CA ILE A 12 -2.11 5.60 19.09
C ILE A 12 -0.82 5.19 18.38
N SER A 13 -0.93 4.69 17.15
CA SER A 13 0.21 4.40 16.28
C SER A 13 -0.12 4.73 14.84
N ASP A 14 0.84 5.27 14.09
CA ASP A 14 0.71 5.40 12.64
C ASP A 14 1.27 4.13 11.98
N ARG A 15 0.47 3.50 11.11
CA ARG A 15 0.91 2.39 10.26
C ARG A 15 0.57 2.67 8.83
N SER A 16 1.62 2.77 8.02
CA SER A 16 1.49 3.03 6.59
C SER A 16 0.68 4.30 6.32
N GLY A 17 0.83 5.35 7.14
CA GLY A 17 0.10 6.62 6.98
C GLY A 17 -1.39 6.54 7.32
N VAL A 18 -1.77 5.63 8.22
CA VAL A 18 -3.10 5.52 8.83
C VAL A 18 -2.90 5.48 10.34
N GLU A 19 -3.57 6.39 11.05
CA GLU A 19 -3.60 6.41 12.52
C GLU A 19 -4.48 5.25 13.00
N ILE A 20 -3.96 4.44 13.94
CA ILE A 20 -4.66 3.29 14.50
C ILE A 20 -4.55 3.29 16.03
N ASP A 21 -5.61 2.87 16.70
CA ASP A 21 -5.60 2.63 18.13
C ASP A 21 -5.34 1.14 18.40
N TYR A 22 -4.25 0.82 19.08
CA TYR A 22 -3.92 -0.56 19.43
C TYR A 22 -3.86 -0.77 20.94
N CYS A 23 -4.37 -1.93 21.40
CA CYS A 23 -4.22 -2.34 22.79
C CYS A 23 -2.94 -3.18 22.96
N PRO A 24 -1.99 -2.80 23.84
CA PRO A 24 -0.77 -3.57 24.06
C PRO A 24 -1.02 -4.90 24.81
N GLN A 25 -2.17 -5.07 25.45
CA GLN A 25 -2.50 -6.22 26.29
C GLN A 25 -3.18 -7.33 25.48
N CYS A 26 -4.37 -7.06 24.91
CA CYS A 26 -5.08 -8.03 24.07
C CYS A 26 -4.66 -8.02 22.59
N ARG A 27 -3.85 -7.05 22.15
CA ARG A 27 -3.45 -6.86 20.74
C ARG A 27 -4.62 -6.53 19.78
N GLY A 28 -5.76 -6.10 20.31
CA GLY A 28 -6.87 -5.59 19.51
C GLY A 28 -6.52 -4.28 18.82
N VAL A 29 -7.02 -4.09 17.60
CA VAL A 29 -6.88 -2.86 16.82
C VAL A 29 -8.26 -2.24 16.62
N TRP A 30 -8.36 -0.94 16.87
CA TRP A 30 -9.57 -0.13 16.78
C TRP A 30 -9.36 0.93 15.68
N LEU A 31 -10.33 0.99 14.76
CA LEU A 31 -10.29 1.82 13.57
C LEU A 31 -11.59 2.60 13.45
N ASP A 32 -11.50 3.83 12.98
CA ASP A 32 -12.67 4.63 12.65
C ASP A 32 -13.24 4.25 11.27
N ARG A 33 -14.48 4.68 11.04
CA ARG A 33 -15.16 4.45 9.76
C ARG A 33 -14.44 5.20 8.64
N GLY A 34 -13.94 4.45 7.65
CA GLY A 34 -13.16 4.96 6.52
C GLY A 34 -11.64 4.82 6.67
N GLU A 35 -11.12 4.43 7.84
CA GLU A 35 -9.71 4.05 8.01
C GLU A 35 -9.44 2.64 7.51
N LEU A 36 -10.40 1.74 7.72
CA LEU A 36 -10.34 0.36 7.23
C LEU A 36 -10.16 0.32 5.70
N ASP A 37 -10.92 1.15 4.97
CA ASP A 37 -10.83 1.22 3.51
C ASP A 37 -9.43 1.65 3.04
N LYS A 38 -8.83 2.65 3.71
CA LYS A 38 -7.46 3.10 3.44
C LYS A 38 -6.43 1.99 3.69
N ILE A 39 -6.62 1.19 4.73
CA ILE A 39 -5.74 0.07 5.05
C ILE A 39 -5.86 -1.02 3.98
N ILE A 40 -7.08 -1.35 3.55
CA ILE A 40 -7.33 -2.34 2.49
C ILE A 40 -6.63 -1.90 1.20
N ASP A 41 -6.88 -0.67 0.74
CA ASP A 41 -6.29 -0.14 -0.50
C ASP A 41 -4.75 -0.17 -0.51
N ARG A 42 -4.11 0.15 0.63
CA ARG A 42 -2.64 0.07 0.76
C ARG A 42 -2.12 -1.37 0.90
N SER A 43 -2.86 -2.23 1.59
CA SER A 43 -2.46 -3.63 1.83
C SER A 43 -2.47 -4.47 0.56
N MET A 44 -3.35 -4.15 -0.39
CA MET A 44 -3.45 -4.86 -1.68
C MET A 44 -2.32 -4.50 -2.66
N GLY A 45 -1.36 -3.69 -2.22
CA GLY A 45 -0.18 -3.34 -3.00
C GLY A 45 -0.54 -2.38 -4.12
N GLN A 46 -0.60 -1.09 -3.81
CA GLN A 46 -0.25 -0.12 -4.85
C GLN A 46 1.24 -0.32 -5.15
N PRO A 47 1.64 -0.69 -6.38
CA PRO A 47 3.04 -0.48 -6.76
C PRO A 47 3.30 0.99 -6.51
N ALA A 48 4.32 1.29 -5.70
CA ALA A 48 4.75 2.66 -5.41
C ALA A 48 4.71 3.43 -6.73
N ALA A 49 3.79 4.40 -6.83
CA ALA A 49 3.65 5.17 -8.06
C ALA A 49 5.04 5.70 -8.42
N PRO A 50 5.50 5.53 -9.68
CA PRO A 50 6.84 5.97 -10.05
C PRO A 50 6.95 7.45 -9.70
N SER A 51 7.92 7.77 -8.85
CA SER A 51 8.26 9.14 -8.50
C SER A 51 8.35 9.93 -9.80
N GLN A 52 7.57 11.00 -9.86
CA GLN A 52 7.38 11.82 -11.06
C GLN A 52 8.75 12.39 -11.45
N VAL A 53 9.40 11.77 -12.43
CA VAL A 53 10.62 12.34 -13.03
C VAL A 53 10.16 13.60 -13.76
N GLN A 54 10.52 14.76 -13.23
CA GLN A 54 10.29 16.06 -13.84
C GLN A 54 10.84 16.05 -15.27
N ALA A 55 9.94 16.17 -16.25
CA ALA A 55 10.29 16.21 -17.66
C ALA A 55 11.05 17.50 -17.97
N GLN A 56 12.36 17.39 -18.22
CA GLN A 56 13.13 18.41 -18.94
C GLN A 56 12.90 18.21 -20.45
N PRO A 57 12.65 19.27 -21.24
CA PRO A 57 12.33 19.13 -22.66
C PRO A 57 13.63 18.96 -23.46
N GLY A 58 13.89 17.76 -23.97
CA GLY A 58 14.94 17.58 -24.96
C GLY A 58 15.29 16.12 -25.25
N GLY A 59 14.98 15.68 -26.47
CA GLY A 59 15.65 14.52 -27.07
C GLY A 59 14.74 13.37 -27.49
N TYR A 60 14.43 13.32 -28.77
CA TYR A 60 13.77 12.21 -29.45
C TYR A 60 14.70 10.98 -29.45
N GLN A 61 14.40 9.91 -28.70
CA GLN A 61 15.05 8.61 -28.87
C GLN A 61 14.04 7.49 -29.14
N LYS A 62 13.88 7.26 -30.45
CA LYS A 62 13.27 6.10 -31.08
C LYS A 62 14.02 4.83 -30.64
N ARG A 63 13.38 3.92 -29.88
CA ARG A 63 13.89 2.55 -29.70
C ARG A 63 12.91 1.50 -30.21
N LYS A 64 13.50 0.60 -30.99
CA LYS A 64 12.93 -0.38 -31.93
C LYS A 64 12.04 -1.43 -31.27
N LYS A 65 10.95 -1.77 -31.97
CA LYS A 65 10.24 -3.06 -31.94
C LYS A 65 11.20 -4.22 -32.21
N ARG A 66 11.25 -5.20 -31.31
CA ARG A 66 11.47 -6.65 -31.53
C ARG A 66 10.86 -7.31 -30.27
N GLY A 67 9.79 -8.09 -30.30
CA GLY A 67 9.55 -9.29 -31.10
C GLY A 67 9.58 -10.48 -30.14
N GLY A 68 8.45 -11.20 -30.00
CA GLY A 68 8.39 -12.56 -29.44
C GLY A 68 8.65 -12.73 -27.94
N PHE A 69 7.63 -12.50 -27.11
CA PHE A 69 7.53 -13.13 -25.77
C PHE A 69 6.22 -13.94 -25.63
N LEU A 70 5.40 -13.98 -26.68
CA LEU A 70 4.15 -14.75 -26.76
C LEU A 70 4.31 -16.01 -27.62
N GLU A 71 5.51 -16.60 -27.63
CA GLU A 71 5.83 -17.80 -28.42
C GLU A 71 6.65 -18.83 -27.62
N ASP A 72 6.59 -18.78 -26.30
CA ASP A 72 7.14 -19.83 -25.40
C ASP A 72 6.08 -20.33 -24.39
N LEU A 73 4.80 -19.97 -24.57
CA LEU A 73 3.69 -20.41 -23.71
C LEU A 73 2.84 -21.53 -24.37
N PHE A 74 3.14 -21.93 -25.60
CA PHE A 74 2.43 -22.99 -26.33
C PHE A 74 3.39 -23.81 -27.23
N ASP A 75 4.46 -24.37 -26.67
CA ASP A 75 5.13 -25.53 -27.28
C ASP A 75 5.60 -26.52 -26.19
N PHE A 76 4.84 -27.62 -26.08
CA PHE A 76 5.01 -28.87 -25.31
C PHE A 76 4.70 -28.93 -23.80
#